data_AF-A0A246PSC8-F1
#
_entry.id   AF-A0A246PSC8-F1
#
_cell.length_a   1.000
_cell.length_b   1.000
_cell.length_c   1.000
_cell.angle_alpha   90.00
_cell.angle_beta   90.00
_cell.angle_gamma   90.00
#
_symmetry.space_group_name_H-M   'P 1'
#
loop_
_entity.id
_entity.type
_entity.pdbx_description
1 polymer ?
#
loop_
_entity_poly.entity_id
_entity_poly.type
_entity_poly.pdbx_seq_one_letter_code
_entity_poly.pdbx_strand_id
1 'polypeptide(L)'
;MGISTILIIIIGLAIGGYFLEQCLRIKLNMEKRGFFGYKHVNSLHVKIEIGLIIIYIIGSCYYMFKFENSKMAYVMFIYLGISSTLRAWMEWKYDRESKEYILSITGMVAFILMLSILVYFVPPAA
;
A
#
# COMPACT_ATOMS: atom_id res chain seq x y z
N MET A 1 6.85 -18.96 -14.23
CA MET A 1 6.09 -19.43 -13.05
C MET A 1 4.64 -19.65 -13.43
N GLY A 2 3.98 -20.69 -12.91
CA GLY A 2 2.54 -20.86 -13.12
C GLY A 2 1.74 -19.84 -12.29
N ILE A 3 0.54 -19.47 -12.73
CA ILE A 3 -0.36 -18.57 -11.99
C ILE A 3 -0.56 -19.07 -10.55
N SER A 4 -0.68 -20.38 -10.36
CA SER A 4 -0.80 -21.01 -9.03
C SER A 4 0.36 -20.68 -8.09
N THR A 5 1.59 -20.63 -8.59
CA THR A 5 2.76 -20.29 -7.77
C THR A 5 2.78 -18.82 -7.35
N ILE A 6 2.32 -17.92 -8.21
CA ILE A 6 2.18 -16.49 -7.90
C ILE A 6 1.09 -16.30 -6.83
N LEU A 7 -0.04 -16.98 -6.97
CA LEU A 7 -1.14 -16.94 -5.99
C LEU A 7 -0.69 -17.45 -4.61
N ILE A 8 0.07 -18.54 -4.55
CA ILE A 8 0.60 -19.07 -3.28
C ILE A 8 1.50 -18.05 -2.59
N ILE A 9 2.39 -17.37 -3.33
CA ILE A 9 3.26 -16.32 -2.77
C ILE A 9 2.41 -15.16 -2.24
N ILE A 10 1.43 -14.69 -3.01
CA ILE A 10 0.56 -13.58 -2.59
C ILE A 10 -0.22 -13.94 -1.31
N ILE A 11 -0.82 -15.14 -1.26
CA ILE A 11 -1.57 -15.61 -0.09
C ILE A 11 -0.65 -15.76 1.12
N GLY A 12 0.53 -16.36 0.95
CA GLY A 12 1.50 -16.53 2.03
C GLY A 12 1.96 -15.19 2.62
N LEU A 13 2.23 -14.21 1.75
CA LEU A 13 2.59 -12.86 2.16
C LEU A 13 1.42 -12.12 2.83
N ALA A 14 0.19 -12.28 2.35
CA ALA A 14 -0.99 -11.68 2.97
C ALA A 14 -1.22 -12.22 4.39
N ILE A 15 -1.08 -13.54 4.59
CA ILE A 15 -1.16 -14.18 5.90
C ILE A 15 -0.02 -13.66 6.80
N GLY A 16 1.22 -13.65 6.30
CA GLY A 16 2.38 -13.15 7.05
C GLY A 16 2.22 -11.68 7.47
N GLY A 17 1.74 -10.82 6.56
CA GLY A 17 1.45 -9.42 6.83
C GLY A 17 0.38 -9.23 7.89
N TYR A 18 -0.70 -10.02 7.85
CA TYR A 18 -1.74 -10.02 8.87
C TYR A 18 -1.19 -10.37 10.27
N PHE A 19 -0.40 -11.45 10.37
CA PHE A 19 0.22 -11.84 11.64
C PHE A 19 1.21 -10.79 12.16
N LEU A 20 1.99 -10.19 11.25
CA LEU A 20 2.93 -9.12 11.60
C LEU A 20 2.18 -7.91 12.17
N GLU A 21 1.05 -7.53 11.56
CA GLU A 21 0.18 -6.46 12.06
C GLU A 21 -0.32 -6.75 13.47
N GLN A 22 -0.86 -7.96 13.71
CA GLN A 22 -1.35 -8.35 15.03
C GLN A 22 -0.24 -8.35 16.08
N CYS A 23 0.95 -8.85 15.73
CA CYS A 23 2.11 -8.85 16.62
C CYS A 23 2.54 -7.43 17.00
N LEU A 24 2.57 -6.50 16.03
CA LEU A 24 2.89 -5.10 16.29
C LEU A 24 1.84 -4.42 17.16
N ARG A 25 0.54 -4.64 16.91
CA ARG A 25 -0.54 -4.07 17.73
C ARG A 25 -0.44 -4.49 19.19
N ILE A 26 -0.16 -5.77 19.43
CA ILE A 26 0.05 -6.30 20.79
C ILE A 26 1.29 -5.67 21.42
N LYS A 27 2.42 -5.63 20.71
CA LYS A 27 3.69 -5.10 21.22
C LYS A 27 3.63 -3.60 21.54
N LEU A 28 2.83 -2.85 20.79
CA LEU A 28 2.71 -1.39 20.92
C LEU A 28 1.58 -0.95 21.88
N ASN A 29 0.83 -1.90 22.46
CA ASN A 29 -0.37 -1.66 23.28
C ASN A 29 -1.38 -0.73 22.58
N MET A 30 -1.66 -1.01 21.30
CA MET A 30 -2.57 -0.20 20.50
C MET A 30 -4.00 -0.72 20.62
N GLU A 31 -4.99 0.19 20.56
CA GLU A 31 -6.40 -0.20 20.49
C GLU A 31 -6.68 -1.01 19.22
N LYS A 32 -7.55 -2.02 19.35
CA LYS A 32 -7.99 -2.82 18.20
C LYS A 32 -8.78 -1.92 17.25
N ARG A 33 -8.30 -1.81 16.02
CA ARG A 33 -9.02 -1.13 14.93
C ARG A 33 -10.09 -2.09 14.35
N GLY A 34 -11.19 -1.52 13.87
CA GLY A 34 -12.23 -2.30 13.16
C GLY A 34 -11.69 -2.98 11.91
N PHE A 35 -12.43 -3.96 11.38
CA PHE A 35 -12.01 -4.90 10.31
C PHE A 35 -11.44 -4.24 9.04
N PHE A 36 -11.79 -2.98 8.76
CA PHE A 36 -11.33 -2.23 7.59
C PHE A 36 -10.18 -1.24 7.85
N GLY A 37 -9.77 -1.05 9.10
CA GLY A 37 -8.51 -0.39 9.45
C GLY A 37 -8.28 1.03 8.92
N TYR A 38 -9.28 1.73 8.35
CA TYR A 38 -9.12 3.07 7.77
C TYR A 38 -9.72 4.13 8.72
N LYS A 39 -8.92 5.15 9.03
CA LYS A 39 -9.24 6.28 9.91
C LYS A 39 -8.51 7.46 9.31
N HIS A 40 -9.24 8.50 8.94
CA HIS A 40 -8.61 9.74 8.55
C HIS A 40 -8.06 10.44 9.78
N VAL A 41 -6.85 11.00 9.66
CA VAL A 41 -6.23 11.73 10.77
C VAL A 41 -6.81 13.14 10.90
N ASN A 42 -7.19 13.74 9.77
CA ASN A 42 -7.80 15.07 9.71
C ASN A 42 -8.59 15.23 8.40
N SER A 43 -9.44 16.25 8.32
CA SER A 43 -10.13 16.68 7.09
C SER A 43 -9.17 16.98 5.93
N LEU A 44 -7.96 17.49 6.23
CA LEU A 44 -6.92 17.69 5.22
C LEU A 44 -6.45 16.37 4.58
N HIS A 45 -6.37 15.29 5.36
CA HIS A 45 -5.97 13.97 4.84
C HIS A 45 -6.95 13.51 3.76
N VAL A 46 -8.25 13.66 4.03
CA VAL A 46 -9.33 13.31 3.10
C VAL A 46 -9.24 14.13 1.82
N LYS A 47 -9.03 15.45 1.92
CA LYS A 47 -8.89 16.32 0.74
C LYS A 47 -7.69 15.94 -0.12
N ILE A 48 -6.56 15.59 0.49
CA ILE A 48 -5.35 15.16 -0.23
C ILE A 48 -5.57 13.79 -0.88
N GLU A 49 -6.17 12.82 -0.19
CA GLU A 49 -6.48 11.50 -0.77
C GLU A 49 -7.45 11.61 -1.95
N ILE A 50 -8.50 12.43 -1.85
CA ILE A 50 -9.41 12.69 -2.98
C ILE A 50 -8.65 13.32 -4.16
N GLY A 51 -7.78 14.31 -3.89
CA GLY A 51 -6.94 14.92 -4.92
C GLY A 51 -6.04 13.90 -5.63
N LEU A 52 -5.41 13.00 -4.88
CA LEU A 52 -4.58 11.91 -5.44
C LEU A 52 -5.39 10.94 -6.29
N ILE A 53 -6.60 10.57 -5.86
CA ILE A 53 -7.48 9.69 -6.64
C ILE A 53 -7.83 10.35 -7.98
N ILE A 54 -8.16 11.64 -7.99
CA ILE A 54 -8.47 12.38 -9.22
C ILE A 54 -7.25 12.39 -10.16
N ILE A 55 -6.06 12.71 -9.63
CA ILE A 55 -4.81 12.70 -10.40
C ILE A 55 -4.54 11.30 -10.96
N TYR A 56 -4.75 10.26 -10.16
CA TYR A 56 -4.58 8.87 -10.59
C TYR A 56 -5.54 8.48 -11.71
N ILE A 57 -6.81 8.85 -11.63
CA ILE A 57 -7.81 8.56 -12.67
C ILE A 57 -7.43 9.26 -13.98
N ILE A 58 -7.12 10.55 -13.92
CA ILE A 58 -6.73 11.34 -15.10
C ILE A 58 -5.44 10.77 -15.71
N GLY A 59 -4.43 10.49 -14.89
CA GLY A 59 -3.17 9.91 -15.31
C GLY A 59 -3.35 8.53 -15.93
N SER A 60 -4.20 7.69 -15.34
CA SER A 60 -4.51 6.35 -15.85
C SER A 60 -5.23 6.42 -17.19
N CYS A 61 -6.25 7.29 -17.32
CA CYS A 61 -6.93 7.52 -18.60
C CYS A 61 -5.92 7.97 -19.68
N TYR A 62 -5.08 8.97 -19.38
CA TYR A 62 -4.05 9.44 -20.32
C TYR A 62 -3.09 8.32 -20.74
N TYR A 63 -2.64 7.49 -19.80
CA TYR A 63 -1.75 6.37 -20.08
C TYR A 63 -2.42 5.29 -20.93
N MET A 64 -3.69 4.95 -20.67
CA MET A 64 -4.44 3.96 -21.45
C MET A 64 -4.59 4.35 -22.92
N PHE A 65 -4.73 5.64 -23.23
CA PHE A 65 -4.85 6.09 -24.62
C PHE A 65 -3.51 6.21 -25.37
N LYS A 66 -2.39 6.34 -24.66
CA LYS A 66 -1.08 6.67 -25.26
C LYS A 66 -0.08 5.52 -25.25
N PHE A 67 -0.18 4.58 -24.31
CA PHE A 67 0.81 3.52 -24.11
C PHE A 67 0.16 2.13 -24.11
N GLU A 68 0.96 1.10 -24.38
CA GLU A 68 0.52 -0.28 -24.24
C GLU A 68 0.14 -0.61 -22.78
N ASN A 69 -0.93 -1.40 -22.62
CA ASN A 69 -1.49 -1.83 -21.34
C ASN A 69 -0.47 -2.50 -20.40
N SER A 70 0.62 -3.05 -20.96
CA SER A 70 1.71 -3.71 -20.20
C SER A 70 2.36 -2.79 -19.16
N LYS A 71 2.34 -1.46 -19.35
CA LYS A 71 2.93 -0.49 -18.41
C LYS A 71 1.95 0.06 -17.38
N MET A 72 0.67 -0.33 -17.44
CA MET A 72 -0.38 0.20 -16.55
C MET A 72 -0.15 -0.19 -15.08
N ALA A 73 0.46 -1.36 -14.84
CA ALA A 73 0.84 -1.82 -13.50
C ALA A 73 1.75 -0.80 -12.77
N TYR A 74 2.69 -0.15 -13.49
CA TYR A 74 3.58 0.84 -12.89
C TYR A 74 2.82 2.07 -12.37
N VAL A 75 1.79 2.53 -13.08
CA VAL A 75 0.96 3.67 -12.66
C VAL A 75 0.22 3.35 -11.36
N MET A 76 -0.34 2.14 -11.27
CA MET A 76 -0.99 1.65 -10.05
C MET A 76 -0.01 1.56 -8.88
N PHE A 77 1.20 1.03 -9.09
CA PHE A 77 2.20 0.92 -8.03
C PHE A 77 2.71 2.28 -7.55
N ILE A 78 2.92 3.24 -8.45
CA ILE A 78 3.29 4.61 -8.10
C ILE A 78 2.19 5.24 -7.23
N TYR A 79 0.93 5.09 -7.63
CA TYR A 79 -0.19 5.60 -6.85
C TYR A 79 -0.26 4.98 -5.45
N LEU A 80 -0.18 3.65 -5.35
CA LEU A 80 -0.20 2.94 -4.07
C LEU A 80 0.97 3.35 -3.16
N GLY A 81 2.17 3.52 -3.74
CA GLY A 81 3.35 3.98 -3.02
C GLY A 81 3.20 5.39 -2.47
N ILE A 82 2.75 6.35 -3.29
CA ILE A 82 2.51 7.74 -2.90
C ILE A 82 1.42 7.80 -1.83
N SER A 83 0.30 7.11 -2.04
CA SER A 83 -0.82 7.06 -1.08
C SER A 83 -0.39 6.49 0.27
N SER A 84 0.36 5.38 0.28
CA SER A 84 0.86 4.77 1.52
C SER A 84 1.85 5.68 2.25
N THR A 85 2.75 6.34 1.50
CA THR A 85 3.72 7.30 2.06
C THR A 85 3.02 8.50 2.70
N LEU A 86 2.03 9.06 2.01
CA LEU A 86 1.27 10.21 2.51
C LEU A 86 0.46 9.84 3.76
N ARG A 87 -0.13 8.65 3.80
CA ARG A 87 -0.82 8.14 5.00
C ARG A 87 0.14 8.03 6.18
N ALA A 88 1.27 7.35 6.00
CA ALA A 88 2.28 7.20 7.03
C ALA A 88 2.80 8.56 7.55
N TRP A 89 3.03 9.51 6.63
CA TRP A 89 3.46 10.86 6.98
C TRP A 89 2.39 11.65 7.75
N MET A 90 1.13 11.57 7.32
CA MET A 90 0.01 12.23 8.00
C MET A 90 -0.22 11.65 9.40
N GLU A 91 -0.17 10.33 9.56
CA GLU A 91 -0.27 9.67 10.87
C GLU A 91 0.90 10.07 11.77
N TRP A 92 2.12 10.11 11.25
CA TRP A 92 3.29 10.53 12.04
C TRP A 92 3.22 12.00 12.48
N LYS A 93 2.75 12.88 11.60
CA LYS A 93 2.70 14.32 11.84
C LYS A 93 1.52 14.75 12.72
N TYR A 94 0.36 14.13 12.57
CA TYR A 94 -0.90 14.58 13.19
C TYR A 94 -1.46 13.63 14.26
N ASP A 95 -1.11 12.34 14.27
CA ASP A 95 -1.58 11.34 15.27
C ASP A 95 -0.43 10.48 15.78
N ARG A 96 0.61 11.14 16.29
CA ARG A 96 1.84 10.48 16.75
C ARG A 96 1.63 9.62 17.99
N GLU A 97 0.67 9.97 18.84
CA GLU A 97 0.36 9.27 20.08
C GLU A 97 -0.25 7.88 19.84
N SER A 98 -1.08 7.74 18.78
CA SER A 98 -1.64 6.44 18.41
C SER A 98 -0.59 5.42 17.97
N LYS A 99 0.60 5.88 17.53
CA LYS A 99 1.66 5.08 16.92
C LYS A 99 1.24 4.32 15.65
N GLU A 100 0.07 4.63 15.08
CA GLU A 100 -0.44 3.96 13.86
C GLU A 100 0.51 4.16 12.67
N TYR A 101 1.27 5.26 12.66
CA TYR A 101 2.33 5.48 11.67
C TYR A 101 3.37 4.36 11.63
N ILE A 102 3.66 3.68 12.74
CA ILE A 102 4.60 2.54 12.77
C ILE A 102 4.03 1.37 11.96
N LEU A 103 2.73 1.14 12.08
CA LEU A 103 2.01 0.11 11.34
C LEU A 103 1.97 0.44 9.85
N SER A 104 1.65 1.70 9.50
CA SER A 104 1.63 2.17 8.12
C SER A 104 3.01 2.13 7.46
N ILE A 105 4.07 2.52 8.17
CA ILE A 105 5.46 2.39 7.68
C ILE A 105 5.82 0.93 7.49
N THR A 106 5.47 0.06 8.45
CA THR A 106 5.80 -1.36 8.35
C THR A 106 5.03 -2.03 7.21
N GLY A 107 3.77 -1.69 7.02
CA GLY A 107 2.96 -2.13 5.87
C GLY A 107 3.55 -1.64 4.54
N MET A 108 4.03 -0.40 4.47
CA MET A 108 4.72 0.13 3.30
C MET A 108 6.01 -0.64 3.00
N VAL A 109 6.84 -0.93 4.00
CA VAL A 109 8.06 -1.73 3.83
C VAL A 109 7.71 -3.15 3.36
N ALA A 110 6.70 -3.78 3.97
CA ALA A 110 6.22 -5.10 3.55
C ALA A 110 5.71 -5.11 2.11
N PHE A 111 5.02 -4.06 1.68
CA PHE A 111 4.55 -3.89 0.30
C PHE A 111 5.71 -3.75 -0.69
N ILE A 112 6.74 -2.96 -0.36
CA ILE A 112 7.95 -2.84 -1.19
C ILE A 112 8.65 -4.19 -1.30
N LEU A 113 8.82 -4.91 -0.18
CA LEU A 113 9.43 -6.25 -0.18
C LEU A 113 8.64 -7.24 -1.03
N MET A 114 7.30 -7.24 -0.92
CA MET A 114 6.43 -8.05 -1.77
C MET A 114 6.68 -7.74 -3.25
N LEU A 115 6.77 -6.46 -3.62
CA LEU A 115 7.03 -6.07 -5.00
C LEU A 115 8.40 -6.51 -5.48
N SER A 116 9.44 -6.34 -4.66
CA SER A 116 10.79 -6.79 -4.99
C SER A 116 10.85 -8.31 -5.22
N ILE A 117 10.16 -9.09 -4.37
CA ILE A 117 10.06 -10.54 -4.53
C ILE A 117 9.31 -10.89 -5.82
N LEU A 118 8.17 -10.24 -6.09
CA LEU A 118 7.40 -10.47 -7.31
C LEU A 118 8.22 -10.16 -8.57
N VAL A 119 8.94 -9.03 -8.60
CA VAL A 119 9.80 -8.64 -9.73
C VAL A 119 10.98 -9.60 -9.91
N TYR A 120 11.56 -10.10 -8.81
CA TYR A 120 12.65 -11.09 -8.87
C TYR A 120 12.19 -12.41 -9.51
N PHE A 121 11.00 -12.90 -9.14
CA PHE A 121 10.46 -14.16 -9.64
C PHE A 121 9.71 -14.02 -10.99
N VAL A 122 9.20 -12.83 -11.29
CA VAL A 122 8.51 -12.48 -12.52
C VAL A 122 9.16 -11.20 -13.07
N PRO A 123 10.34 -11.32 -13.71
CA PRO A 123 10.97 -10.17 -14.33
C PRO A 123 10.02 -9.60 -15.39
N PRO A 124 9.85 -8.27 -15.48
CA PRO A 124 9.09 -7.66 -16.55
C PRO A 124 9.72 -8.11 -17.88
N ALA A 125 8.90 -8.57 -18.83
CA ALA A 125 9.37 -8.93 -20.16
C ALA A 125 10.13 -7.72 -20.74
N ALA A 126 11.40 -7.93 -21.07
CA ALA A 126 12.30 -6.92 -21.64
C ALA A 126 11.85 -6.51 -23.04
#